data_AF-A0A453KSG1-F1
#
_entry.id   AF-A0A453KSG1-F1
#
_cell.length_a   1.000
_cell.length_b   1.000
_cell.length_c   1.000
_cell.angle_alpha   90.00
_cell.angle_beta   90.00
_cell.angle_gamma   90.00
#
_symmetry.space_group_name_H-M   'P 1'
#
loop_
_entity.id
_entity.type
_entity.pdbx_description
1 polymer ?
#
loop_
_entity_poly.entity_id
_entity_poly.type
_entity_poly.pdbx_seq_one_letter_code
_entity_poly.pdbx_strand_id
1 'polypeptide(L)'
;MYYKMLIGWTSQKIKDSYTVHNPFDFKHVCDFQRSFINDPGPCVLFATPGMISGGFSLEVFKRWAPSEKNLVTLPGYCVAGTIGHKLMSGKPTRIDLDKETHIDVRCQIHQLSFSPHTDSKGIMDLTEFLSPSHVILVHGEKPQMSFLKERIESELGMPCYYPANNETVSIPTTKNLKISATDKFIASCSTSQARDSTQKSNLICGNHLSGANGDEKLAEGILLMEK
;
A
#
# COMPACT_ATOMS: atom_id res chain seq x y z
N MET A 1 9.46 -17.09 -16.18
CA MET A 1 8.41 -17.23 -17.22
C MET A 1 7.39 -16.10 -17.16
N TYR A 2 6.71 -15.87 -16.04
CA TYR A 2 5.65 -14.84 -15.94
C TYR A 2 6.11 -13.41 -16.27
N TYR A 3 7.28 -12.97 -15.78
CA TYR A 3 7.82 -11.63 -16.12
C TYR A 3 8.00 -11.41 -17.62
N LYS A 4 8.33 -12.46 -18.38
CA LYS A 4 8.46 -12.40 -19.85
C LYS A 4 7.10 -12.27 -20.54
N MET A 5 6.07 -12.90 -19.98
CA MET A 5 4.70 -12.87 -20.51
C MET A 5 4.00 -11.53 -20.22
N LEU A 6 4.27 -10.94 -19.05
CA LEU A 6 3.65 -9.70 -18.59
C LEU A 6 4.43 -8.44 -18.98
N ILE A 7 5.17 -8.49 -20.10
CA ILE A 7 5.96 -7.36 -20.61
C ILE A 7 5.12 -6.09 -20.83
N GLY A 8 3.82 -6.25 -21.14
CA GLY A 8 2.86 -5.16 -21.31
C GLY A 8 2.73 -4.24 -20.08
N TRP A 9 3.05 -4.73 -18.89
CA TRP A 9 3.00 -3.97 -17.62
C TRP A 9 4.29 -3.24 -17.28
N THR A 10 5.33 -3.36 -18.11
CA THR A 10 6.63 -2.71 -17.87
C THR A 10 6.69 -1.30 -18.46
N SER A 11 7.76 -0.57 -18.16
CA SER A 11 7.99 0.77 -18.71
C SER A 11 8.22 0.72 -20.22
N GLN A 12 8.00 1.86 -20.90
CA GLN A 12 8.19 1.95 -22.35
C GLN A 12 9.61 1.54 -22.77
N LYS A 13 10.63 1.93 -22.01
CA LYS A 13 12.02 1.55 -22.24
C LYS A 13 12.23 0.02 -22.31
N ILE A 14 11.57 -0.73 -21.42
CA ILE A 14 11.66 -2.20 -21.38
C ILE A 14 10.92 -2.81 -22.57
N LYS A 15 9.75 -2.25 -22.93
CA LYS A 15 8.98 -2.66 -24.11
C LYS A 15 9.75 -2.44 -25.41
N ASP A 16 10.39 -1.27 -25.56
CA ASP A 16 11.18 -0.94 -26.75
C ASP A 16 12.38 -1.91 -26.88
N SER A 17 13.09 -2.15 -25.78
CA SER A 17 14.20 -3.10 -25.74
C SER A 17 13.78 -4.52 -26.12
N TYR A 18 12.59 -4.95 -25.68
CA TYR A 18 12.05 -6.30 -25.94
C TYR A 18 11.95 -6.63 -27.43
N THR A 19 11.75 -5.62 -28.29
CA THR A 19 11.71 -5.81 -29.76
C THR A 19 13.04 -6.28 -30.35
N VAL A 20 14.16 -5.94 -29.69
CA VAL A 20 15.53 -6.32 -30.10
C VAL A 20 16.03 -7.51 -29.29
N HIS A 21 15.82 -7.50 -27.98
CA HIS A 21 16.20 -8.59 -27.09
C HIS A 21 15.34 -8.58 -25.82
N ASN A 22 15.01 -9.76 -25.29
CA ASN A 22 14.25 -9.85 -24.05
C ASN A 22 15.14 -9.46 -22.85
N PRO A 23 14.82 -8.38 -22.10
CA PRO A 23 15.64 -7.92 -20.99
C PRO A 23 15.61 -8.87 -19.77
N PHE A 24 14.68 -9.84 -19.75
CA PHE A 24 14.61 -10.89 -18.73
C PHE A 24 15.37 -12.17 -19.12
N ASP A 25 16.06 -12.18 -20.26
CA ASP A 25 17.02 -13.22 -20.63
C ASP A 25 18.41 -12.88 -20.06
N PHE A 26 18.57 -13.16 -18.77
CA PHE A 26 19.81 -12.89 -18.06
C PHE A 26 20.93 -13.86 -18.49
N LYS A 27 22.01 -13.34 -19.06
CA LYS A 27 23.17 -14.14 -19.51
C LYS A 27 24.06 -14.64 -18.39
N HIS A 28 24.07 -13.94 -17.26
CA HIS A 28 24.99 -14.18 -16.13
C HIS A 28 24.26 -14.48 -14.82
N VAL A 29 22.96 -14.77 -14.90
CA VAL A 29 22.15 -15.15 -13.73
C VAL A 29 21.63 -16.56 -13.98
N CYS A 30 21.80 -17.43 -12.99
CA CYS A 30 21.34 -18.80 -13.03
C CYS A 30 20.54 -19.13 -11.76
N ASP A 31 19.80 -20.22 -11.81
CA ASP A 31 19.09 -20.74 -10.64
C ASP A 31 20.10 -21.24 -9.61
N PHE A 32 19.90 -20.84 -8.35
CA PHE A 32 20.80 -21.22 -7.28
C PHE A 32 20.36 -22.56 -6.65
N GLN A 33 21.23 -23.56 -6.73
CA GLN A 33 21.00 -24.86 -6.10
C GLN A 33 21.50 -24.87 -4.65
N ARG A 34 20.83 -25.60 -3.76
CA ARG A 34 21.20 -25.67 -2.32
C ARG A 34 22.59 -26.26 -2.08
N SER A 35 23.13 -27.04 -3.02
CA SER A 35 24.50 -27.54 -2.98
C SER A 35 25.52 -26.39 -2.95
N PHE A 36 25.25 -25.31 -3.68
CA PHE A 36 26.18 -24.19 -3.86
C PHE A 36 26.39 -23.35 -2.59
N ILE A 37 25.59 -23.55 -1.53
CA ILE A 37 25.74 -22.81 -0.26
C ILE A 37 27.13 -23.01 0.34
N ASN A 38 27.72 -24.19 0.15
CA ASN A 38 29.02 -24.56 0.72
C ASN A 38 30.15 -24.50 -0.30
N ASP A 39 29.88 -24.09 -1.54
CA ASP A 39 30.89 -24.07 -2.58
C ASP A 39 31.91 -22.96 -2.31
N PRO A 40 33.21 -23.24 -2.51
CA PRO A 40 34.26 -22.25 -2.29
C PRO A 40 34.25 -21.21 -3.43
N GLY A 41 34.34 -19.94 -3.06
CA GLY A 41 34.52 -18.84 -4.00
C GLY A 41 33.52 -17.69 -3.80
N PRO A 42 33.77 -16.53 -4.41
CA PRO A 42 32.84 -15.42 -4.36
C PRO A 42 31.62 -15.70 -5.23
N CYS A 43 30.42 -15.47 -4.70
CA CYS A 43 29.18 -15.49 -5.46
C CYS A 43 28.22 -14.41 -4.98
N VAL A 44 27.23 -14.08 -5.82
CA VAL A 44 26.14 -13.17 -5.48
C VAL A 44 24.84 -13.97 -5.51
N LEU A 45 24.15 -14.01 -4.37
CA LEU A 45 22.88 -14.70 -4.23
C LEU A 45 21.75 -13.72 -3.94
N PHE A 46 20.70 -13.78 -4.75
CA PHE A 46 19.41 -13.19 -4.43
C PHE A 46 18.53 -14.23 -3.74
N ALA A 47 18.38 -14.13 -2.42
CA ALA A 47 17.59 -15.07 -1.62
C ALA A 47 16.26 -14.46 -1.18
N THR A 48 15.24 -15.30 -1.05
CA THR A 48 13.90 -14.92 -0.61
C THR A 48 13.51 -15.62 0.70
N PRO A 49 12.65 -15.01 1.53
CA PRO A 49 12.11 -13.65 1.47
C PRO A 49 13.12 -12.55 1.88
N GLY A 50 12.95 -11.34 1.36
CA GLY A 50 13.94 -10.25 1.51
C GLY A 50 14.18 -9.75 2.95
N MET A 51 13.24 -9.95 3.87
CA MET A 51 13.38 -9.54 5.28
C MET A 51 14.00 -10.64 6.18
N ILE A 52 14.43 -11.76 5.60
CA ILE A 52 15.00 -12.91 6.32
C ILE A 52 14.04 -13.41 7.42
N SER A 53 12.75 -13.47 7.13
CA SER A 53 11.74 -13.96 8.09
C SER A 53 11.71 -15.49 8.19
N GLY A 54 12.32 -16.21 7.25
CA GLY A 54 12.30 -17.67 7.19
C GLY A 54 12.81 -18.19 5.85
N GLY A 55 12.54 -19.47 5.56
CA GLY A 55 12.81 -20.06 4.24
C GLY A 55 14.29 -20.03 3.82
N PHE A 56 14.52 -19.86 2.52
CA PHE A 56 15.84 -20.02 1.92
C PHE A 56 16.82 -18.90 2.30
N SER A 57 16.35 -17.65 2.37
CA SER A 57 17.16 -16.52 2.87
C SER A 57 17.70 -16.76 4.27
N LEU A 58 16.88 -17.29 5.19
CA LEU A 58 17.31 -17.60 6.55
C LEU A 58 18.28 -18.80 6.57
N GLU A 59 18.05 -19.82 5.76
CA GLU A 59 18.96 -20.96 5.64
C GLU A 59 20.38 -20.52 5.24
N VAL A 60 20.48 -19.68 4.20
CA VAL A 60 21.78 -19.18 3.74
C VAL A 60 22.37 -18.22 4.76
N PHE A 61 21.56 -17.33 5.34
CA PHE A 61 22.00 -16.38 6.36
C PHE A 61 22.65 -17.10 7.56
N LYS A 62 22.06 -18.20 8.05
CA LYS A 62 22.65 -19.01 9.13
C LYS A 62 24.07 -19.48 8.82
N ARG A 63 24.35 -19.87 7.57
CA ARG A 63 25.66 -20.38 7.16
C ARG A 63 26.66 -19.28 6.85
N TRP A 64 26.19 -18.16 6.29
CA TRP A 64 27.07 -17.11 5.75
C TRP A 64 27.29 -15.94 6.70
N ALA A 65 26.37 -15.69 7.65
CA ALA A 65 26.50 -14.60 8.63
C ALA A 65 27.74 -14.67 9.53
N PRO A 66 28.26 -15.85 9.91
CA PRO A 66 29.48 -15.94 10.72
C PRO A 66 30.78 -15.53 9.98
N SER A 67 30.77 -15.29 8.68
CA SER A 67 31.98 -14.91 7.95
C SER A 67 32.06 -13.39 7.78
N GLU A 68 33.13 -12.76 8.28
CA GLU A 68 33.40 -11.32 8.12
C GLU A 68 33.68 -10.90 6.67
N LYS A 69 34.02 -11.86 5.81
CA LYS A 69 34.25 -11.64 4.37
C LYS A 69 32.95 -11.47 3.60
N ASN A 70 31.82 -11.82 4.20
CA ASN A 70 30.53 -11.79 3.55
C ASN A 70 29.85 -10.44 3.76
N LEU A 71 29.03 -10.06 2.79
CA LEU A 71 28.18 -8.88 2.82
C LEU A 71 26.72 -9.33 2.63
N VAL A 72 25.86 -8.95 3.57
CA VAL A 72 24.41 -9.13 3.46
C VAL A 72 23.80 -7.77 3.16
N THR A 73 23.16 -7.67 1.99
CA THR A 73 22.39 -6.48 1.61
C THR A 73 20.92 -6.70 1.92
N LEU A 74 20.34 -5.79 2.68
CA LEU A 74 18.93 -5.81 3.06
C LEU A 74 18.14 -4.77 2.24
N PRO A 75 16.85 -5.03 1.99
CA PRO A 75 15.98 -4.06 1.35
C PRO A 75 15.78 -2.81 2.22
N GLY A 76 15.22 -1.76 1.62
CA GLY A 76 15.12 -0.45 2.26
C GLY A 76 14.24 -0.43 3.51
N TYR A 77 13.19 -1.24 3.54
CA TYR A 77 12.29 -1.36 4.68
C TYR A 77 12.18 -2.82 5.15
N CYS A 78 12.33 -3.03 6.46
CA CYS A 78 12.08 -4.31 7.11
C CYS A 78 11.08 -4.14 8.23
N VAL A 79 9.99 -4.92 8.19
CA VAL A 79 8.91 -4.91 9.18
C VAL A 79 9.45 -5.30 10.56
N ALA A 80 8.99 -4.60 11.60
CA ALA A 80 9.31 -4.90 12.98
C ALA A 80 9.06 -6.38 13.32
N GLY A 81 9.98 -6.99 14.07
CA GLY A 81 9.94 -8.41 14.43
C GLY A 81 10.65 -9.35 13.45
N THR A 82 10.98 -8.89 12.23
CA THR A 82 11.81 -9.67 11.29
C THR A 82 13.29 -9.63 11.67
N ILE A 83 14.06 -10.62 11.20
CA ILE A 83 15.52 -10.63 11.40
C ILE A 83 16.17 -9.46 10.67
N GLY A 84 15.71 -9.14 9.44
CA GLY A 84 16.17 -7.96 8.70
C GLY A 84 16.06 -6.67 9.51
N HIS A 85 14.92 -6.45 10.19
CA HIS A 85 14.75 -5.29 11.05
C HIS A 85 15.72 -5.28 12.23
N LYS A 86 15.92 -6.43 12.90
CA LYS A 86 16.90 -6.55 14.00
C LYS A 86 18.32 -6.24 13.56
N LEU A 87 18.70 -6.68 12.36
CA LEU A 87 20.02 -6.44 11.77
C LEU A 87 20.25 -4.94 11.48
N MET A 88 19.21 -4.23 11.07
CA MET A 88 19.26 -2.80 10.76
C MET A 88 19.34 -1.93 12.02
N SER A 89 18.60 -2.27 13.08
CA SER A 89 18.39 -1.38 14.24
C SER A 89 19.57 -1.30 15.23
N GLY A 90 20.63 -2.12 15.09
CA GLY A 90 21.68 -2.12 16.12
C GLY A 90 23.00 -2.85 15.83
N LYS A 91 23.30 -3.25 14.58
CA LYS A 91 24.48 -4.07 14.23
C LYS A 91 24.72 -5.22 15.24
N PRO A 92 23.71 -6.08 15.46
CA PRO A 92 23.81 -7.11 16.47
C PRO A 92 24.93 -8.09 16.09
N THR A 93 25.78 -8.43 17.06
CA THR A 93 26.79 -9.50 16.92
C THR A 93 26.14 -10.88 17.02
N ARG A 94 24.93 -10.98 17.57
CA ARG A 94 24.21 -12.24 17.72
C ARG A 94 22.71 -12.05 17.51
N ILE A 95 22.12 -12.99 16.77
CA ILE A 95 20.67 -13.08 16.59
C ILE A 95 20.20 -14.41 17.18
N ASP A 96 19.36 -14.34 18.20
CA ASP A 96 18.68 -15.52 18.73
C ASP A 96 17.41 -15.80 17.91
N LEU A 97 17.31 -17.02 17.37
CA LEU A 97 16.15 -17.49 16.63
C LEU A 97 15.18 -18.21 17.57
N ASP A 98 15.73 -19.12 18.36
CA ASP A 98 15.04 -19.97 19.32
C ASP A 98 15.86 -20.02 20.61
N LYS A 99 15.31 -20.62 21.69
CA LYS A 99 15.99 -20.73 22.98
C LYS A 99 17.36 -21.43 22.90
N GLU A 100 17.55 -22.30 21.91
CA GLU A 100 18.78 -23.08 21.73
C GLU A 100 19.59 -22.67 20.48
N THR A 101 18.96 -21.99 19.51
CA THR A 101 19.61 -21.67 18.24
C THR A 101 19.93 -20.18 18.14
N HIS A 102 21.21 -19.88 18.01
CA HIS A 102 21.74 -18.55 17.82
C HIS A 102 22.61 -18.47 16.57
N ILE A 103 22.59 -17.32 15.91
CA ILE A 103 23.46 -16.99 14.78
C ILE A 103 24.45 -15.93 15.24
N ASP A 104 25.74 -16.19 15.08
CA ASP A 104 26.79 -15.17 15.21
C ASP A 104 26.86 -14.37 13.90
N VAL A 105 26.68 -13.06 14.01
CA VAL A 105 26.63 -12.14 12.87
C VAL A 105 27.92 -11.36 12.85
N ARG A 106 28.85 -11.82 12.02
CA ARG A 106 30.15 -11.17 11.78
C ARG A 106 30.27 -10.57 10.38
N CYS A 107 29.40 -10.99 9.46
CA CYS A 107 29.29 -10.41 8.13
C CYS A 107 28.91 -8.92 8.17
N GLN A 108 29.29 -8.19 7.12
CA GLN A 108 28.88 -6.81 6.97
C GLN A 108 27.40 -6.75 6.61
N ILE A 109 26.64 -5.88 7.27
CA ILE A 109 25.24 -5.61 6.95
C ILE A 109 25.14 -4.25 6.28
N HIS A 110 24.55 -4.22 5.09
CA HIS A 110 24.29 -2.97 4.37
C HIS A 110 22.81 -2.87 3.98
N GLN A 111 22.22 -1.72 4.23
CA GLN A 111 20.83 -1.45 3.85
C GLN A 111 20.83 -0.65 2.55
N LEU A 112 20.19 -1.20 1.52
CA LEU A 112 19.95 -0.48 0.28
C LEU A 112 18.55 0.12 0.33
N SER A 113 18.45 1.44 0.22
CA SER A 113 17.15 2.13 0.10
C SER A 113 16.58 1.95 -1.32
N PHE A 114 16.31 0.69 -1.67
CA PHE A 114 15.60 0.32 -2.88
C PHE A 114 14.16 -0.01 -2.49
N SER A 115 13.32 1.01 -2.54
CA SER A 115 11.90 0.91 -2.23
C SER A 115 11.11 1.42 -3.43
N PRO A 116 10.13 0.67 -3.96
CA PRO A 116 9.25 1.15 -5.01
C PRO A 116 8.19 2.15 -4.48
N HIS A 117 8.42 2.74 -3.29
CA HIS A 117 7.55 3.73 -2.69
C HIS A 117 7.97 5.14 -3.08
N THR A 118 6.97 6.00 -3.29
CA THR A 118 7.17 7.43 -3.51
C THR A 118 7.68 8.08 -2.23
N ASP A 119 8.58 9.04 -2.36
CA ASP A 119 9.05 9.86 -1.25
C ASP A 119 7.99 10.89 -0.83
N SER A 120 8.22 11.56 0.30
CA SER A 120 7.29 12.59 0.80
C SER A 120 7.08 13.72 -0.22
N LYS A 121 8.10 14.06 -1.02
CA LYS A 121 7.98 15.08 -2.06
C LYS A 121 7.02 14.64 -3.17
N GLY A 122 7.22 13.46 -3.75
CA GLY A 122 6.34 12.97 -4.81
C GLY A 122 4.89 12.78 -4.35
N ILE A 123 4.65 12.44 -3.08
CA ILE A 123 3.30 12.39 -2.50
C ILE A 123 2.68 13.79 -2.43
N MET A 124 3.44 14.80 -1.98
CA MET A 124 2.99 16.19 -1.94
C MET A 124 2.70 16.72 -3.34
N ASP A 125 3.62 16.54 -4.29
CA ASP A 125 3.48 16.98 -5.68
C ASP A 125 2.22 16.34 -6.33
N LEU A 126 1.96 15.05 -6.07
CA LEU A 126 0.76 14.37 -6.56
C LEU A 126 -0.52 14.91 -5.91
N THR A 127 -0.48 15.17 -4.60
CA THR A 127 -1.64 15.69 -3.85
C THR A 127 -1.99 17.10 -4.32
N GLU A 128 -0.99 17.95 -4.53
CA GLU A 128 -1.16 19.29 -5.11
C GLU A 128 -1.75 19.21 -6.52
N PHE A 129 -1.18 18.37 -7.38
CA PHE A 129 -1.65 18.18 -8.75
C PHE A 129 -3.11 17.72 -8.84
N LEU A 130 -3.53 16.80 -7.97
CA LEU A 130 -4.91 16.29 -7.97
C LEU A 130 -5.89 17.23 -7.26
N SER A 131 -5.41 18.05 -6.32
CA SER A 131 -6.24 18.94 -5.49
C SER A 131 -7.52 18.27 -4.92
N PRO A 132 -7.45 17.09 -4.28
CA PRO A 132 -8.63 16.39 -3.76
C PRO A 132 -9.35 17.16 -2.65
N SER A 133 -10.66 16.96 -2.45
CA SER A 133 -11.36 17.65 -1.34
C SER A 133 -10.96 17.12 0.05
N HIS A 134 -10.54 15.86 0.14
CA HIS A 134 -10.12 15.20 1.39
C HIS A 134 -9.02 14.19 1.08
N VAL A 135 -8.04 14.04 1.98
CA VAL A 135 -6.94 13.07 1.86
C VAL A 135 -7.00 12.08 3.03
N ILE A 136 -6.83 10.79 2.76
CA ILE A 136 -6.73 9.76 3.81
C ILE A 136 -5.40 9.01 3.64
N LEU A 137 -4.56 9.07 4.66
CA LEU A 137 -3.31 8.33 4.74
C LEU A 137 -3.56 6.95 5.33
N VAL A 138 -3.05 5.92 4.65
CA VAL A 138 -3.15 4.51 5.04
C VAL A 138 -1.80 3.82 4.81
N HIS A 139 -1.62 2.62 5.35
CA HIS A 139 -0.42 1.79 5.11
C HIS A 139 0.93 2.47 5.40
N GLY A 140 1.00 3.31 6.44
CA GLY A 140 2.24 3.95 6.89
C GLY A 140 2.50 3.77 8.39
N GLU A 141 3.71 4.11 8.82
CA GLU A 141 4.02 4.18 10.25
C GLU A 141 3.35 5.40 10.88
N LYS A 142 2.71 5.22 12.05
CA LYS A 142 1.98 6.28 12.76
C LYS A 142 2.74 7.62 12.88
N PRO A 143 4.02 7.66 13.31
CA PRO A 143 4.75 8.93 13.40
C PRO A 143 4.98 9.58 12.03
N GLN A 144 5.28 8.78 10.99
CA GLN A 144 5.52 9.27 9.63
C GLN A 144 4.22 9.80 8.99
N MET A 145 3.10 9.11 9.20
CA MET A 145 1.78 9.57 8.74
C MET A 145 1.33 10.85 9.46
N SER A 146 1.59 10.95 10.77
CA SER A 146 1.29 12.18 11.52
C SER A 146 2.06 13.38 10.98
N PHE A 147 3.35 13.20 10.69
CA PHE A 147 4.18 14.23 10.06
C PHE A 147 3.67 14.62 8.66
N LEU A 148 3.33 13.64 7.82
CA LEU A 148 2.82 13.89 6.48
C LEU A 148 1.47 14.60 6.50
N LYS A 149 0.57 14.25 7.44
CA LYS A 149 -0.71 14.93 7.63
C LYS A 149 -0.50 16.41 7.93
N GLU A 150 0.31 16.72 8.95
CA GLU A 150 0.58 18.11 9.36
C GLU A 150 1.10 18.94 8.18
N ARG A 151 1.94 18.32 7.35
CA ARG A 151 2.51 18.94 6.16
C ARG A 151 1.48 19.18 5.05
N ILE A 152 0.57 18.24 4.80
CA ILE A 152 -0.53 18.41 3.84
C ILE A 152 -1.49 19.51 4.30
N GLU A 153 -1.84 19.53 5.58
CA GLU A 153 -2.76 20.54 6.14
C GLU A 153 -2.15 21.94 6.14
N SER A 154 -0.86 22.07 6.46
CA SER A 154 -0.16 23.36 6.53
C SER A 154 0.23 23.92 5.17
N GLU A 155 0.75 23.10 4.24
CA GLU A 155 1.23 23.56 2.94
C GLU A 155 0.09 23.67 1.90
N LEU A 156 -0.87 22.73 1.90
CA LEU A 156 -1.92 22.65 0.87
C LEU A 156 -3.30 23.11 1.38
N GLY A 157 -3.50 23.25 2.69
CA GLY A 157 -4.78 23.66 3.28
C GLY A 157 -5.89 22.63 3.14
N MET A 158 -5.54 21.35 2.97
CA MET A 158 -6.48 20.28 2.63
C MET A 158 -6.75 19.40 3.86
N PRO A 159 -8.01 19.05 4.16
CA PRO A 159 -8.33 18.14 5.26
C PRO A 159 -7.66 16.77 5.06
N CYS A 160 -6.86 16.34 6.03
CA CYS A 160 -6.12 15.08 5.95
C CYS A 160 -6.38 14.19 7.19
N TYR A 161 -6.66 12.91 6.94
CA TYR A 161 -6.98 11.93 7.97
C TYR A 161 -5.96 10.77 7.94
N TYR A 162 -5.70 10.15 9.08
CA TYR A 162 -4.94 8.89 9.15
C TYR A 162 -5.61 7.97 10.19
N PRO A 163 -6.76 7.37 9.86
CA PRO A 163 -7.53 6.59 10.82
C PRO A 163 -6.72 5.39 11.35
N ALA A 164 -6.92 5.07 12.62
CA ALA A 164 -6.45 3.82 13.19
C ALA A 164 -7.23 2.63 12.60
N ASN A 165 -6.70 1.42 12.79
CA ASN A 165 -7.41 0.21 12.38
C ASN A 165 -8.78 0.14 13.09
N ASN A 166 -9.83 -0.15 12.33
CA ASN A 166 -11.25 -0.14 12.77
C ASN A 166 -11.83 1.24 13.12
N GLU A 167 -11.14 2.33 12.78
CA GLU A 167 -11.70 3.67 12.89
C GLU A 167 -12.49 4.02 11.62
N THR A 168 -13.67 4.59 11.79
CA THR A 168 -14.54 5.04 10.70
C THR A 168 -14.35 6.53 10.49
N VAL A 169 -14.10 6.94 9.23
CA VAL A 169 -14.05 8.35 8.83
C VAL A 169 -15.30 8.68 8.02
N SER A 170 -16.09 9.65 8.48
CA SER A 170 -17.27 10.15 7.77
C SER A 170 -16.91 11.41 6.98
N ILE A 171 -17.03 11.35 5.65
CA ILE A 171 -16.79 12.49 4.77
C ILE A 171 -18.13 13.00 4.23
N PRO A 172 -18.52 14.26 4.53
CA PRO A 172 -19.75 14.82 4.01
C PRO A 172 -19.63 15.03 2.48
N THR A 173 -20.61 14.55 1.72
CA THR A 173 -20.66 14.74 0.27
C THR A 173 -21.76 15.75 -0.07
N THR A 174 -21.40 16.83 -0.79
CA THR A 174 -22.32 17.94 -1.13
C THR A 174 -22.98 17.80 -2.51
N LYS A 175 -22.88 16.64 -3.16
CA LYS A 175 -23.43 16.46 -4.52
C LYS A 175 -24.94 16.28 -4.50
N ASN A 176 -25.65 17.37 -4.77
CA ASN A 176 -27.05 17.32 -5.18
C ASN A 176 -27.15 16.72 -6.59
N LEU A 177 -27.62 15.48 -6.69
CA LEU A 177 -27.79 14.80 -7.97
C LEU A 177 -29.12 15.23 -8.60
N LYS A 178 -29.06 16.03 -9.66
CA LYS A 178 -30.26 16.37 -10.45
C LYS A 178 -30.65 15.15 -11.27
N ILE A 179 -31.66 14.43 -10.81
CA ILE A 179 -32.24 13.30 -11.54
C ILE A 179 -33.44 13.82 -12.33
N SER A 180 -33.39 13.71 -13.65
CA SER A 180 -34.56 13.91 -14.50
C SER A 180 -35.26 12.57 -14.68
N ALA A 181 -36.49 12.48 -14.15
CA ALA A 181 -37.37 11.35 -14.39
C ALA A 181 -38.56 11.82 -15.23
N THR A 182 -39.05 10.95 -16.13
CA THR A 182 -40.28 11.22 -16.86
C THR A 182 -41.47 11.11 -15.92
N ASP A 183 -42.49 11.96 -16.09
CA ASP A 183 -43.71 11.90 -15.28
C ASP A 183 -44.37 10.51 -15.29
N LYS A 184 -44.29 9.80 -16.43
CA LYS A 184 -44.74 8.40 -16.56
C LYS A 184 -43.98 7.44 -15.63
N PHE A 185 -42.67 7.62 -15.50
CA PHE A 185 -41.84 6.81 -14.62
C PHE A 185 -42.18 7.09 -13.15
N ILE A 186 -42.28 8.36 -12.77
CA ILE A 186 -42.69 8.78 -11.42
C ILE A 186 -44.06 8.19 -11.07
N ALA A 187 -45.06 8.34 -11.96
CA ALA A 187 -46.40 7.81 -11.76
C ALA A 187 -46.44 6.27 -11.64
N SER A 188 -45.63 5.56 -12.43
CA SER A 188 -45.55 4.08 -12.37
C SER A 188 -44.92 3.55 -11.07
N CYS A 189 -43.96 4.29 -10.49
CA CYS A 189 -43.36 3.94 -9.20
C CYS A 189 -44.31 4.22 -8.03
N SER A 190 -45.13 5.28 -8.10
CA SER A 190 -46.13 5.60 -7.07
C SER A 190 -47.24 4.54 -6.97
N THR A 191 -47.58 3.86 -8.07
CA THR A 191 -48.64 2.83 -8.08
C THR A 191 -48.24 1.51 -7.43
N SER A 192 -46.95 1.24 -7.21
CA SER A 192 -46.47 -0.01 -6.59
C SER A 192 -46.29 0.07 -5.07
N GLN A 193 -46.13 1.26 -4.48
CA GLN A 193 -46.08 1.45 -3.03
C GLN A 193 -47.46 1.49 -2.36
N ALA A 194 -48.56 1.57 -3.11
CA ALA A 194 -49.92 1.60 -2.56
C ALA A 194 -50.41 0.24 -2.01
N ARG A 195 -49.57 -0.80 -1.98
CA ARG A 195 -49.92 -2.12 -1.43
C ARG A 195 -49.27 -2.46 -0.09
N ASP A 196 -48.30 -1.68 0.38
CA ASP A 196 -47.73 -1.90 1.71
C ASP A 196 -47.59 -0.59 2.51
N SER A 197 -48.36 -0.54 3.59
CA SER A 197 -48.26 0.37 4.74
C SER A 197 -48.63 1.85 4.54
N THR A 198 -49.82 2.15 5.06
CA THR A 198 -50.25 3.41 5.66
C THR A 198 -49.18 4.04 6.54
N GLN A 199 -48.40 4.99 6.03
CA GLN A 199 -48.00 6.23 6.72
C GLN A 199 -47.16 7.13 5.81
N LYS A 200 -47.42 8.44 5.90
CA LYS A 200 -46.76 9.58 5.22
C LYS A 200 -47.39 10.03 3.89
N SER A 201 -48.57 10.64 4.01
CA SER A 201 -48.94 11.79 3.20
C SER A 201 -47.98 12.95 3.50
N ASN A 202 -47.07 13.25 2.57
CA ASN A 202 -46.60 14.58 2.21
C ASN A 202 -45.34 14.43 1.38
N LEU A 203 -45.51 14.27 0.07
CA LEU A 203 -44.50 14.64 -0.91
C LEU A 203 -45.22 14.97 -2.23
N ILE A 204 -45.18 16.26 -2.54
CA ILE A 204 -45.30 16.87 -3.87
C ILE A 204 -46.73 17.27 -4.29
N CYS A 205 -47.09 18.51 -3.95
CA CYS A 205 -47.92 19.37 -4.79
C CYS A 205 -47.09 20.61 -5.16
N GLY A 206 -47.17 21.02 -6.43
CA GLY A 206 -46.28 21.98 -7.05
C GLY A 206 -46.47 23.44 -6.64
N ASN A 207 -45.44 24.21 -7.01
CA ASN A 207 -45.34 25.67 -7.16
C ASN A 207 -45.69 26.58 -5.98
N HIS A 208 -44.63 27.30 -5.55
CA HIS A 208 -44.61 28.50 -4.72
C HIS A 208 -45.15 28.37 -3.29
N LEU A 209 -44.25 28.35 -2.30
CA LEU A 209 -44.26 29.23 -1.12
C LEU A 209 -43.04 28.98 -0.22
N SER A 210 -42.62 30.07 0.39
CA SER A 210 -41.50 30.33 1.27
C SER A 210 -41.47 29.48 2.57
N GLY A 211 -40.26 29.11 2.99
CA GLY A 211 -39.86 28.93 4.39
C GLY A 211 -40.29 27.62 5.06
N ALA A 212 -39.38 26.66 5.19
CA ALA A 212 -39.38 25.68 6.27
C ALA A 212 -37.98 25.06 6.43
N ASN A 213 -37.49 25.12 7.67
CA ASN A 213 -36.26 24.52 8.17
C ASN A 213 -36.21 23.00 7.99
N GLY A 214 -34.99 22.48 7.83
CA GLY A 214 -34.54 21.21 8.39
C GLY A 214 -35.03 19.94 7.70
N ASP A 215 -34.18 19.37 6.84
CA ASP A 215 -33.70 17.99 7.02
C ASP A 215 -32.73 17.66 5.88
N GLU A 216 -31.45 17.98 6.11
CA GLU A 216 -30.33 17.52 5.29
C GLU A 216 -30.18 16.01 5.47
N LYS A 217 -30.78 15.22 4.58
CA LYS A 217 -30.37 13.83 4.40
C LYS A 217 -29.03 13.81 3.67
N LEU A 218 -27.96 13.91 4.44
CA LEU A 218 -26.60 13.58 4.03
C LEU A 218 -26.59 12.16 3.45
N ALA A 219 -26.14 12.02 2.20
CA ALA A 219 -25.80 10.73 1.65
C ALA A 219 -24.50 10.27 2.31
N GLU A 220 -24.62 9.44 3.34
CA GLU A 220 -23.49 8.81 4.01
C GLU A 220 -22.96 7.67 3.13
N GLY A 221 -21.76 7.85 2.58
CA GLY A 221 -20.97 6.76 2.03
C GLY A 221 -20.09 6.17 3.13
N ILE A 222 -20.39 4.95 3.57
CA ILE A 222 -19.54 4.23 4.53
C ILE A 222 -18.52 3.42 3.73
N LEU A 223 -17.24 3.75 3.87
CA LEU A 223 -16.15 2.98 3.30
C LEU A 223 -15.64 2.03 4.38
N LEU A 224 -16.16 0.79 4.37
CA LEU A 224 -15.71 -0.27 5.27
C LEU A 224 -14.43 -0.90 4.70
N MET A 225 -13.35 -0.78 5.47
CA MET A 225 -12.09 -1.46 5.16
C MET A 225 -12.14 -2.85 5.82
N GLU A 226 -12.54 -3.85 5.05
CA GLU A 226 -12.43 -5.25 5.46
C GLU A 226 -11.06 -5.84 5.10
N LYS A 227 -10.75 -6.97 5.74
CA LYS A 227 -9.43 -7.59 5.83
C LYS A 227 -9.06 -8.43 4.61
#